data_AF-A0A662VKH2-F1
#
_entry.id   AF-A0A662VKH2-F1
#
_cell.length_a   1.000
_cell.length_b   1.000
_cell.length_c   1.000
_cell.angle_alpha   90.00
_cell.angle_beta   90.00
_cell.angle_gamma   90.00
#
_symmetry.space_group_name_H-M   'P 1'
#
loop_
_entity.id
_entity.type
_entity.pdbx_description
1 polymer ?
#
loop_
_entity_poly.entity_id
_entity_poly.type
_entity_poly.pdbx_seq_one_letter_code
_entity_poly.pdbx_strand_id
1 'polypeptide(L)' 'MEKMLDIVVVTRKFQITLTKEVRNKLNVKEGDKIIFVEKDGEILIRKC' A
#
# COMPACT_ATOMS: atom_id res chain seq x y z
N MET A 1 -9.81 -15.60 3.68
CA MET A 1 -10.13 -14.76 4.84
C MET A 1 -9.49 -13.41 4.62
N GLU A 2 -10.30 -12.36 4.64
CA GLU A 2 -9.81 -10.99 4.61
C GLU A 2 -9.17 -10.65 5.95
N LYS A 3 -8.01 -10.01 5.91
CA LYS A 3 -7.30 -9.56 7.13
C LYS A 3 -6.93 -8.10 6.93
N MET A 4 -7.52 -7.23 7.73
CA MET A 4 -7.06 -5.84 7.86
C MET A 4 -5.68 -5.84 8.52
N LEU A 5 -4.71 -5.19 7.88
CA LEU A 5 -3.34 -5.08 8.41
C LEU A 5 -3.21 -3.85 9.32
N ASP A 6 -3.56 -2.68 8.79
CA ASP A 6 -3.43 -1.41 9.49
C ASP A 6 -4.54 -0.44 9.04
N ILE A 7 -4.83 0.54 9.89
CA ILE A 7 -5.60 1.73 9.55
C ILE A 7 -4.65 2.94 9.53
N VAL A 8 -4.71 3.73 8.47
CA VAL A 8 -3.88 4.94 8.32
C VAL A 8 -4.73 6.10 7.88
N VAL A 9 -4.30 7.32 8.22
CA VAL A 9 -4.91 8.54 7.74
C VAL A 9 -4.18 9.06 6.50
N VAL A 10 -4.92 9.65 5.57
CA VAL A 10 -4.34 10.39 4.46
C VAL A 10 -3.74 11.68 5.02
N THR A 11 -2.46 11.88 4.77
CA THR A 11 -1.71 13.06 5.21
C THR A 11 -1.69 14.13 4.11
N ARG A 12 -0.89 15.18 4.30
CA ARG A 12 -0.70 16.23 3.30
C ARG A 12 -0.29 15.66 1.94
N LYS A 13 -0.66 16.37 0.87
CA LYS A 13 -0.36 15.96 -0.52
C LYS A 13 -0.91 14.57 -0.87
N PHE A 14 -2.00 14.15 -0.23
CA PHE A 14 -2.67 12.88 -0.49
C PHE A 14 -1.78 11.65 -0.29
N GLN A 15 -0.83 11.74 0.63
CA GLN A 15 0.11 10.65 0.93
C GLN A 15 -0.40 9.79 2.07
N ILE A 16 -0.19 8.48 1.96
CA ILE A 16 -0.33 7.53 3.07
C ILE A 16 1.02 6.91 3.41
N THR A 17 1.19 6.55 4.67
CA THR A 17 2.38 5.83 5.13
C THR A 17 2.20 4.34 4.88
N LEU A 18 3.06 3.72 4.08
CA LEU A 18 3.19 2.26 4.09
C LEU A 18 3.80 1.86 5.44
N THR A 19 3.00 1.30 6.35
CA THR A 19 3.43 0.87 7.69
C THR A 19 4.51 -0.20 7.62
N LYS A 20 5.20 -0.48 8.73
CA LYS A 20 6.25 -1.51 8.77
C LYS A 20 5.72 -2.88 8.33
N GLU A 21 4.53 -3.27 8.78
CA GLU A 21 3.93 -4.55 8.40
C GLU A 21 3.65 -4.62 6.89
N VAL A 22 3.04 -3.57 6.32
CA VAL A 22 2.75 -3.51 4.88
C VAL A 22 4.03 -3.50 4.04
N ARG A 23 5.04 -2.70 4.42
CA ARG A 23 6.32 -2.66 3.70
C ARG A 23 7.03 -4.00 3.68
N ASN A 24 7.04 -4.71 4.81
CA ASN A 24 7.65 -6.03 4.91
C ASN A 24 6.91 -7.04 4.03
N LYS A 25 5.57 -7.01 4.01
CA LYS A 25 4.76 -7.89 3.16
C LYS A 25 4.91 -7.60 1.66
N LEU A 26 5.04 -6.33 1.27
CA LEU A 26 5.30 -5.94 -0.13
C LEU A 26 6.77 -6.07 -0.53
N ASN A 27 7.68 -6.27 0.44
CA ASN A 27 9.13 -6.28 0.25
C ASN A 27 9.65 -5.07 -0.56
N VAL A 28 9.21 -3.88 -0.14
CA VAL A 28 9.55 -2.60 -0.79
C VAL A 28 10.67 -1.88 -0.05
N LYS A 29 11.54 -1.24 -0.82
CA LYS A 29 12.61 -0.35 -0.35
C LYS A 29 12.53 1.00 -1.05
N GLU A 30 13.30 1.96 -0.56
CA GLU A 30 13.43 3.27 -1.21
C GLU A 30 13.85 3.12 -2.68
N GLY A 31 13.21 3.88 -3.55
CA GLY A 31 13.42 3.83 -5.01
C GLY A 31 12.59 2.77 -5.74
N ASP A 32 11.96 1.82 -5.05
CA ASP A 32 11.05 0.89 -5.70
C ASP A 32 9.79 1.61 -6.22
N LYS A 33 9.30 1.15 -7.38
CA LYS A 33 8.05 1.65 -7.96
C LYS A 33 6.88 0.81 -7.47
N ILE A 34 5.76 1.49 -7.28
CA ILE A 34 4.49 0.91 -6.87
C ILE A 34 3.47 1.21 -7.95
N ILE A 35 2.64 0.22 -8.28
CA ILE A 35 1.51 0.36 -9.20
C ILE A 35 0.20 0.26 -8.43
N PHE A 36 -0.78 1.02 -8.90
CA PHE A 36 -2.17 0.91 -8.50
C PHE A 36 -2.93 0.17 -9.59
N VAL A 37 -3.73 -0.82 -9.20
CA VAL A 37 -4.54 -1.63 -10.11
C VAL A 37 -5.96 -1.63 -9.57
N GLU A 38 -6.93 -1.25 -10.40
CA GLU A 38 -8.34 -1.42 -10.08
C GLU A 38 -8.77 -2.84 -10.45
N LYS A 39 -9.38 -3.55 -9.50
CA LYS A 39 -9.96 -4.88 -9.73
C LYS A 39 -11.20 -5.03 -8.85
N ASP A 40 -12.32 -5.42 -9.47
CA ASP A 40 -13.58 -5.66 -8.76
C ASP A 40 -14.07 -4.47 -7.91
N GLY A 41 -13.75 -3.23 -8.33
CA GLY A 41 -14.10 -2.00 -7.61
C GLY A 41 -13.15 -1.63 -6.46
N GLU A 42 -12.11 -2.43 -6.21
CA GLU A 42 -11.08 -2.14 -5.22
C GLU A 42 -9.77 -1.67 -5.87
N ILE A 43 -9.05 -0.79 -5.16
CA ILE A 43 -7.71 -0.37 -5.55
C ILE A 43 -6.67 -1.27 -4.86
N LEU A 44 -5.99 -2.08 -5.65
CA LEU A 44 -4.87 -2.91 -5.21
C LEU A 44 -3.56 -2.18 -5.44
N ILE A 45 -2.62 -2.42 -4.54
CA ILE A 45 -1.26 -1.88 -4.60
C ILE A 45 -0.28 -3.04 -4.81
N ARG A 46 0.65 -2.90 -5.76
CA ARG A 46 1.70 -3.91 -6.02
C ARG A 46 3.05 -3.24 -6.24
N LYS A 47 4.12 -3.95 -5.88
CA LYS A 47 5.47 -3.59 -6.32
C LYS A 47 5.66 -3.97 -7.78
N CYS A 48 6.34 -3.10 -8.54
CA CYS A 48 6.75 -3.35 -9.92
C CYS A 48 7.91 -4.35 -9.99
#